data_AF-A0A0F4Z7T9-F1
#
_entry.id   AF-A0A0F4Z7T9-F1
#
_cell.length_a   1.000
_cell.length_b   1.000
_cell.length_c   1.000
_cell.angle_alpha   90.00
_cell.angle_beta   90.00
_cell.angle_gamma   90.00
#
_symmetry.space_group_name_H-M   'P 1'
#
loop_
_entity.id
_entity.type
_entity.pdbx_description
1 polymer ?
#
loop_
_entity_poly.entity_id
_entity_poly.type
_entity_poly.pdbx_seq_one_letter_code
_entity_poly.pdbx_strand_id
1 'polypeptide(L)'
;MFGQRRWDEDEDVVFNSIYGLRTIELNRPSKLNSLNASMARKILPRLVEWEKSDMANVVVIKGAGRAFCAGGDVTQLATDIKTLLDPPGEGVKRASIFFAREYQLDHYIATYQKPMVAFMDGVTMGGGVGLSVHSPLRIATERTLFAMPETKIGLFPDVGASFFLPRLNGAIGTYLALTSESLAGANVYYAGLATHYMDSTLLGALEARLAELRFKDYDSLSTRLDSISRTIDEFATGLPHEDPAMTGELRAAIDRCFSKNSVADILRALEAETGATQAWAQSTLESLHQRSPTSVYVTLRQMRISKDWTIAEAFQREHAMATKFMNGHDFVEGVDALLISKDRAAHWQPESLEELAAAEGDVTAEYFMTPENKLPLLVQRDYAEYPHAKLGMPTEKEVRELVETTDLAPAGVVDALVKSRNKRQGVKAVVSEIVERCVQADEHGRAKWVQAVVIPEVVEAKAETPAEAAVQAEAPAEAPAAEAEATEKPTA
;
A
#
# COMPACT_ATOMS: atom_id res chain seq x y z
N MET A 1 -18.54 -15.07 -11.38
CA MET A 1 -17.29 -15.16 -10.59
C MET A 1 -17.47 -14.63 -9.15
N PHE A 2 -18.26 -13.56 -8.94
CA PHE A 2 -18.63 -13.01 -7.62
C PHE A 2 -20.09 -13.31 -7.20
N GLY A 3 -20.62 -14.49 -7.57
CA GLY A 3 -21.96 -14.88 -7.12
C GLY A 3 -21.92 -15.39 -5.67
N GLN A 4 -22.92 -15.02 -4.86
CA GLN A 4 -23.06 -15.52 -3.50
C GLN A 4 -23.08 -17.05 -3.50
N ARG A 5 -22.34 -17.65 -2.59
CA ARG A 5 -22.23 -19.09 -2.41
C ARG A 5 -23.09 -19.55 -1.24
N ARG A 6 -23.49 -20.82 -1.23
CA ARG A 6 -24.34 -21.40 -0.19
C ARG A 6 -23.75 -21.30 1.22
N TRP A 7 -22.43 -21.19 1.34
CA TRP A 7 -21.70 -21.13 2.60
C TRP A 7 -21.23 -19.71 2.96
N ASP A 8 -21.67 -18.70 2.22
CA ASP A 8 -21.43 -17.30 2.57
C ASP A 8 -22.30 -16.91 3.77
N GLU A 9 -21.70 -16.31 4.79
CA GLU A 9 -22.43 -15.80 5.98
C GLU A 9 -23.43 -14.74 5.52
N ASP A 10 -24.71 -14.76 5.91
CA ASP A 10 -25.73 -13.89 5.30
C ASP A 10 -25.52 -12.38 5.56
N GLU A 11 -25.12 -12.01 6.77
CA GLU A 11 -25.03 -10.62 7.24
C GLU A 11 -23.60 -10.13 7.52
N ASP A 12 -22.58 -10.77 6.93
CA ASP A 12 -21.16 -10.35 7.07
C ASP A 12 -20.85 -8.99 6.42
N VAL A 13 -21.74 -8.50 5.54
CA VAL A 13 -21.75 -7.14 4.99
C VAL A 13 -23.19 -6.65 4.97
N VAL A 14 -23.43 -5.49 5.58
CA VAL A 14 -24.73 -4.82 5.59
C VAL A 14 -24.69 -3.63 4.63
N PHE A 15 -25.66 -3.56 3.73
CA PHE A 15 -25.79 -2.45 2.78
C PHE A 15 -27.00 -1.59 3.16
N ASN A 16 -26.82 -0.26 3.16
CA ASN A 16 -27.93 0.67 3.35
C ASN A 16 -28.01 1.70 2.20
N SER A 17 -29.19 2.26 2.00
CA SER A 17 -29.46 3.29 1.00
C SER A 17 -30.32 4.39 1.62
N ILE A 18 -29.75 5.58 1.78
CA ILE A 18 -30.44 6.76 2.31
C ILE A 18 -30.28 7.88 1.31
N TYR A 19 -31.37 8.28 0.64
CA TYR A 19 -31.33 9.28 -0.42
C TYR A 19 -30.23 8.99 -1.47
N GLY A 20 -29.25 9.89 -1.61
CA GLY A 20 -28.10 9.74 -2.50
C GLY A 20 -26.94 8.92 -1.92
N LEU A 21 -26.97 8.59 -0.63
CA LEU A 21 -25.91 7.84 0.04
C LEU A 21 -26.14 6.34 -0.08
N ARG A 22 -25.05 5.61 -0.31
CA ARG A 22 -24.96 4.16 -0.21
C ARG A 22 -23.90 3.81 0.83
N THR A 23 -24.21 2.89 1.74
CA THR A 23 -23.23 2.47 2.76
C THR A 23 -22.93 0.98 2.64
N ILE A 24 -21.67 0.66 2.90
CA ILE A 24 -21.12 -0.69 3.02
C ILE A 24 -20.62 -0.79 4.46
N GLU A 25 -21.30 -1.57 5.29
CA GLU A 25 -20.88 -1.83 6.65
C GLU A 25 -20.32 -3.25 6.75
N LEU A 26 -19.03 -3.36 7.07
CA LEU A 26 -18.37 -4.63 7.35
C LEU A 26 -18.85 -5.12 8.71
N ASN A 27 -19.57 -6.23 8.76
CA ASN A 27 -20.34 -6.66 9.93
C ASN A 27 -19.88 -8.04 10.44
N ARG A 28 -18.61 -8.13 10.84
CA ARG A 28 -18.03 -9.28 11.55
C ARG A 28 -17.30 -8.81 12.81
N PRO A 29 -17.97 -8.10 13.75
CA PRO A 29 -17.30 -7.44 14.88
C PRO A 29 -16.55 -8.43 15.80
N SER A 30 -17.01 -9.68 15.89
CA SER A 30 -16.34 -10.76 16.65
C SER A 30 -14.96 -11.13 16.07
N LYS A 31 -14.75 -10.88 14.78
CA LYS A 31 -13.48 -11.07 14.06
C LYS A 31 -12.86 -9.74 13.61
N LEU A 32 -13.16 -8.65 14.30
CA LEU A 32 -12.62 -7.31 13.97
C LEU A 32 -12.84 -6.91 12.49
N ASN A 33 -13.95 -7.37 11.90
CA ASN A 33 -14.31 -7.13 10.51
C ASN A 33 -13.28 -7.61 9.47
N SER A 34 -12.46 -8.61 9.80
CA SER A 34 -11.47 -9.15 8.84
C SER A 34 -12.14 -9.61 7.54
N LEU A 35 -11.60 -9.13 6.43
CA LEU A 35 -12.11 -9.36 5.08
C LEU A 35 -11.98 -10.84 4.72
N ASN A 36 -13.08 -11.46 4.30
CA ASN A 36 -13.09 -12.82 3.80
C ASN A 36 -13.62 -12.88 2.37
N ALA A 37 -13.55 -14.06 1.76
CA ALA A 37 -14.00 -14.25 0.39
C ALA A 37 -15.52 -14.00 0.20
N SER A 38 -16.33 -14.19 1.25
CA SER A 38 -17.79 -13.97 1.23
C SER A 38 -18.11 -12.47 1.13
N MET A 39 -17.51 -11.66 1.99
CA MET A 39 -17.61 -10.20 1.98
C MET A 39 -17.20 -9.63 0.62
N ALA A 40 -16.04 -10.05 0.08
CA ALA A 40 -15.58 -9.60 -1.25
C ALA A 40 -16.59 -9.97 -2.36
N ARG A 41 -17.21 -11.16 -2.29
CA ARG A 41 -18.30 -11.59 -3.20
C ARG A 41 -19.55 -10.72 -3.13
N LYS A 42 -19.79 -10.04 -2.02
CA LYS A 42 -20.97 -9.16 -1.84
C LYS A 42 -20.67 -7.71 -2.19
N ILE A 43 -19.51 -7.20 -1.79
CA ILE A 43 -19.14 -5.80 -1.96
C ILE A 43 -19.01 -5.45 -3.44
N LEU A 44 -18.23 -6.23 -4.20
CA LEU A 44 -17.93 -5.88 -5.59
C LEU A 44 -19.18 -5.78 -6.47
N PRO A 45 -20.10 -6.76 -6.53
CA PRO A 45 -21.31 -6.62 -7.35
C PRO A 45 -22.13 -5.38 -7.00
N ARG A 46 -22.14 -5.01 -5.71
CA ARG A 46 -22.87 -3.83 -5.25
C ARG A 46 -22.20 -2.53 -5.67
N LEU A 47 -20.87 -2.45 -5.63
CA LEU A 47 -20.13 -1.32 -6.20
C LEU A 47 -20.38 -1.21 -7.71
N VAL A 48 -20.36 -2.32 -8.46
CA VAL A 48 -20.66 -2.33 -9.90
C VAL A 48 -22.10 -1.86 -10.19
N GLU A 49 -23.06 -2.25 -9.36
CA GLU A 49 -24.45 -1.79 -9.46
C GLU A 49 -24.55 -0.28 -9.20
N TRP A 50 -23.93 0.20 -8.12
CA TRP A 50 -24.00 1.61 -7.74
C TRP A 50 -23.23 2.52 -8.69
N GLU A 51 -22.13 2.07 -9.29
CA GLU A 51 -21.40 2.82 -10.32
C GLU A 51 -22.31 3.18 -11.51
N LYS A 52 -23.31 2.36 -11.82
CA LYS A 52 -24.26 2.59 -12.93
C LYS A 52 -25.49 3.42 -12.56
N SER A 53 -25.73 3.66 -11.26
CA SER A 53 -26.99 4.23 -10.77
C SER A 53 -26.89 5.72 -10.49
N ASP A 54 -27.57 6.60 -11.24
CA ASP A 54 -27.54 8.05 -10.98
C ASP A 54 -28.05 8.44 -9.57
N MET A 55 -28.78 7.55 -8.91
CA MET A 55 -29.27 7.74 -7.53
C MET A 55 -28.21 7.46 -6.45
N ALA A 56 -27.10 6.81 -6.79
CA ALA A 56 -25.98 6.58 -5.88
C ALA A 56 -24.93 7.69 -6.09
N ASN A 57 -24.99 8.71 -5.24
CA ASN A 57 -24.17 9.92 -5.32
C ASN A 57 -22.88 9.83 -4.50
N VAL A 58 -22.94 9.19 -3.33
CA VAL A 58 -21.81 8.99 -2.43
C VAL A 58 -21.84 7.55 -1.92
N VAL A 59 -20.69 6.89 -1.92
CA VAL A 59 -20.51 5.58 -1.29
C VAL A 59 -19.67 5.75 -0.04
N VAL A 60 -20.13 5.23 1.09
CA VAL A 60 -19.36 5.16 2.35
C VAL A 60 -19.06 3.69 2.66
N ILE A 61 -17.81 3.40 2.99
CA ILE A 61 -17.42 2.12 3.58
C ILE A 61 -17.03 2.33 5.05
N LYS A 62 -17.57 1.51 5.95
CA LYS A 62 -17.37 1.57 7.40
C LYS A 62 -17.37 0.17 8.02
N GLY A 63 -16.90 0.05 9.26
CA GLY A 63 -16.93 -1.19 10.03
C GLY A 63 -17.92 -1.13 11.19
N ALA A 64 -18.47 -2.28 11.56
CA ALA A 64 -19.28 -2.44 12.77
C ALA A 64 -18.39 -2.61 14.01
N GLY A 65 -18.78 -1.98 15.14
CA GLY A 65 -18.11 -2.18 16.42
C GLY A 65 -16.79 -1.42 16.55
N ARG A 66 -15.72 -2.10 17.02
CA ARG A 66 -14.46 -1.45 17.44
C ARG A 66 -13.35 -1.39 16.37
N ALA A 67 -13.59 -1.94 15.20
CA ALA A 67 -12.62 -2.01 14.11
C ALA A 67 -13.28 -1.59 12.81
N PHE A 68 -12.53 -0.91 11.94
CA PHE A 68 -12.95 -0.75 10.56
C PHE A 68 -12.80 -2.10 9.84
N CYS A 69 -11.56 -2.59 9.75
CA CYS A 69 -11.21 -3.90 9.20
C CYS A 69 -9.77 -4.26 9.60
N ALA A 70 -9.60 -5.37 10.32
CA ALA A 70 -8.30 -5.85 10.79
C ALA A 70 -7.69 -6.92 9.86
N GLY A 71 -7.51 -6.60 8.59
CA GLY A 71 -6.84 -7.46 7.62
C GLY A 71 -7.74 -8.48 6.92
N GLY A 72 -7.15 -9.29 6.05
CA GLY A 72 -7.81 -10.49 5.51
C GLY A 72 -7.90 -11.61 6.54
N ASP A 73 -8.83 -12.56 6.36
CA ASP A 73 -8.94 -13.78 7.18
C ASP A 73 -7.81 -14.78 6.84
N VAL A 74 -6.55 -14.36 7.06
CA VAL A 74 -5.32 -15.10 6.73
C VAL A 74 -5.17 -16.40 7.51
N THR A 75 -5.82 -16.50 8.69
CA THR A 75 -5.88 -17.74 9.48
C THR A 75 -6.55 -18.87 8.71
N GLN A 76 -7.60 -18.57 7.94
CA GLN A 76 -8.25 -19.57 7.09
C GLN A 76 -7.31 -19.99 5.96
N LEU A 77 -6.58 -19.05 5.36
CA LEU A 77 -5.65 -19.34 4.27
C LEU A 77 -4.50 -20.26 4.71
N ALA A 78 -3.87 -19.95 5.84
CA ALA A 78 -2.79 -20.78 6.38
C ALA A 78 -3.29 -22.19 6.76
N THR A 79 -4.51 -22.29 7.32
CA THR A 79 -5.13 -23.58 7.62
C THR A 79 -5.40 -24.39 6.34
N ASP A 80 -5.93 -23.74 5.30
CA ASP A 80 -6.18 -24.36 4.00
C ASP A 80 -4.89 -24.86 3.34
N ILE A 81 -3.79 -24.10 3.43
CA ILE A 81 -2.48 -24.48 2.89
C ILE A 81 -1.88 -25.67 3.66
N LYS A 82 -2.03 -25.71 4.99
CA LYS A 82 -1.54 -26.80 5.85
C LYS A 82 -2.32 -28.10 5.70
N THR A 83 -3.53 -28.05 5.16
CA THR A 83 -4.44 -29.20 5.14
C THR A 83 -3.89 -30.33 4.25
N LEU A 84 -3.45 -31.43 4.87
CA LEU A 84 -2.92 -32.62 4.18
C LEU A 84 -4.02 -33.50 3.56
N LEU A 85 -5.30 -33.19 3.80
CA LEU A 85 -6.44 -33.94 3.26
C LEU A 85 -6.72 -33.60 1.79
N ASP A 86 -6.21 -32.46 1.32
CA ASP A 86 -6.38 -32.04 -0.07
C ASP A 86 -5.23 -32.52 -0.95
N PRO A 87 -5.44 -32.60 -2.28
CA PRO A 87 -4.35 -32.78 -3.23
C PRO A 87 -3.25 -31.72 -3.03
N PRO A 88 -1.96 -32.09 -3.19
CA PRO A 88 -0.85 -31.15 -3.06
C PRO A 88 -1.06 -29.86 -3.87
N GLY A 89 -0.86 -28.72 -3.22
CA GLY A 89 -1.01 -27.39 -3.83
C GLY A 89 -2.44 -26.85 -3.95
N GLU A 90 -3.47 -27.61 -3.57
CA GLU A 90 -4.86 -27.12 -3.67
C GLU A 90 -5.15 -25.98 -2.68
N GLY A 91 -4.62 -26.04 -1.46
CA GLY A 91 -4.70 -24.94 -0.50
C GLY A 91 -4.05 -23.65 -1.01
N VAL A 92 -2.89 -23.77 -1.67
CA VAL A 92 -2.20 -22.63 -2.31
C VAL A 92 -3.06 -22.02 -3.41
N LYS A 93 -3.71 -22.84 -4.24
CA LYS A 93 -4.63 -22.32 -5.27
C LYS A 93 -5.80 -21.57 -4.65
N ARG A 94 -6.38 -22.06 -3.55
CA ARG A 94 -7.46 -21.35 -2.85
C ARG A 94 -6.99 -20.01 -2.29
N ALA A 95 -5.80 -19.96 -1.70
CA ALA A 95 -5.20 -18.72 -1.22
C ALA A 95 -4.93 -17.72 -2.36
N SER A 96 -4.35 -18.18 -3.48
CA SER A 96 -4.16 -17.36 -4.68
C SER A 96 -5.49 -16.81 -5.21
N ILE A 97 -6.57 -17.62 -5.24
CA ILE A 97 -7.91 -17.15 -5.64
C ILE A 97 -8.47 -16.11 -4.66
N PHE A 98 -8.16 -16.20 -3.36
CA PHE A 98 -8.55 -15.19 -2.38
C PHE A 98 -7.86 -13.86 -2.68
N PHE A 99 -6.53 -13.83 -2.76
CA PHE A 99 -5.76 -12.62 -3.07
C PHE A 99 -6.16 -12.02 -4.43
N ALA A 100 -6.39 -12.86 -5.44
CA ALA A 100 -6.90 -12.42 -6.74
C ALA A 100 -8.20 -11.61 -6.60
N ARG A 101 -9.12 -12.05 -5.73
CA ARG A 101 -10.41 -11.36 -5.52
C ARG A 101 -10.27 -10.10 -4.68
N GLU A 102 -9.44 -10.14 -3.66
CA GLU A 102 -9.12 -8.98 -2.82
C GLU A 102 -8.52 -7.87 -3.69
N TYR A 103 -7.47 -8.18 -4.46
CA TYR A 103 -6.81 -7.18 -5.31
C TYR A 103 -7.70 -6.71 -6.47
N GLN A 104 -8.57 -7.57 -7.00
CA GLN A 104 -9.59 -7.14 -7.96
C GLN A 104 -10.58 -6.15 -7.35
N LEU A 105 -10.98 -6.35 -6.08
CA LEU A 105 -11.86 -5.44 -5.36
C LEU A 105 -11.13 -4.12 -5.06
N ASP A 106 -9.90 -4.17 -4.56
CA ASP A 106 -9.10 -2.98 -4.24
C ASP A 106 -8.80 -2.15 -5.48
N HIS A 107 -8.44 -2.79 -6.61
CA HIS A 107 -8.29 -2.11 -7.91
C HIS A 107 -9.59 -1.44 -8.37
N TYR A 108 -10.73 -2.11 -8.15
CA TYR A 108 -12.03 -1.54 -8.51
C TYR A 108 -12.38 -0.33 -7.63
N ILE A 109 -12.04 -0.35 -6.34
CA ILE A 109 -12.15 0.79 -5.42
C ILE A 109 -11.23 1.92 -5.86
N ALA A 110 -9.97 1.61 -6.20
CA ALA A 110 -8.97 2.59 -6.63
C ALA A 110 -9.36 3.33 -7.91
N THR A 111 -10.07 2.65 -8.81
CA THR A 111 -10.49 3.19 -10.10
C THR A 111 -11.98 3.50 -10.20
N TYR A 112 -12.66 3.56 -9.05
CA TYR A 112 -14.10 3.75 -8.95
C TYR A 112 -14.54 5.12 -9.46
N GLN A 113 -15.59 5.19 -10.27
CA GLN A 113 -15.99 6.43 -10.96
C GLN A 113 -17.00 7.28 -10.16
N LYS A 114 -17.14 7.00 -8.87
CA LYS A 114 -18.04 7.73 -7.98
C LYS A 114 -17.37 8.15 -6.69
N PRO A 115 -17.86 9.23 -6.04
CA PRO A 115 -17.33 9.63 -4.75
C PRO A 115 -17.43 8.50 -3.73
N MET A 116 -16.27 8.09 -3.20
CA MET A 116 -16.15 7.07 -2.16
C MET A 116 -15.41 7.63 -0.95
N VAL A 117 -15.95 7.35 0.24
CA VAL A 117 -15.43 7.79 1.53
C VAL A 117 -15.22 6.58 2.43
N ALA A 118 -14.03 6.44 3.01
CA ALA A 118 -13.73 5.40 3.99
C ALA A 118 -13.71 5.99 5.40
N PHE A 119 -14.52 5.43 6.30
CA PHE A 119 -14.47 5.73 7.73
C PHE A 119 -13.54 4.72 8.42
N MET A 120 -12.29 5.13 8.66
CA MET A 120 -11.26 4.28 9.28
C MET A 120 -11.39 4.29 10.82
N ASP A 121 -12.63 4.19 11.33
CA ASP A 121 -12.90 4.23 12.77
C ASP A 121 -12.54 2.89 13.43
N GLY A 122 -11.41 2.87 14.15
CA GLY A 122 -10.86 1.66 14.77
C GLY A 122 -9.70 1.04 14.00
N VAL A 123 -9.43 -0.24 14.29
CA VAL A 123 -8.34 -1.01 13.66
C VAL A 123 -8.52 -1.05 12.13
N THR A 124 -7.48 -0.64 11.41
CA THR A 124 -7.39 -0.59 9.95
C THR A 124 -6.05 -1.19 9.52
N MET A 125 -6.04 -2.48 9.20
CA MET A 125 -4.81 -3.23 8.90
C MET A 125 -4.98 -4.10 7.65
N GLY A 126 -3.90 -4.43 6.93
CA GLY A 126 -3.89 -5.34 5.76
C GLY A 126 -5.01 -5.05 4.76
N GLY A 127 -5.87 -6.03 4.46
CA GLY A 127 -7.08 -5.83 3.63
C GLY A 127 -7.97 -4.64 4.00
N GLY A 128 -8.02 -4.21 5.27
CA GLY A 128 -8.70 -2.97 5.66
C GLY A 128 -8.02 -1.71 5.11
N VAL A 129 -6.70 -1.72 5.02
CA VAL A 129 -5.95 -0.67 4.32
C VAL A 129 -6.29 -0.69 2.83
N GLY A 130 -6.35 -1.84 2.17
CA GLY A 130 -6.77 -1.98 0.77
C GLY A 130 -8.14 -1.37 0.46
N LEU A 131 -9.12 -1.66 1.32
CA LEU A 131 -10.49 -1.14 1.21
C LEU A 131 -10.61 0.38 1.44
N SER A 132 -9.60 1.02 2.02
CA SER A 132 -9.67 2.42 2.45
C SER A 132 -8.67 3.34 1.74
N VAL A 133 -7.40 2.97 1.65
CA VAL A 133 -6.28 3.83 1.21
C VAL A 133 -6.46 4.34 -0.22
N HIS A 134 -7.11 3.55 -1.06
CA HIS A 134 -7.39 3.89 -2.45
C HIS A 134 -8.63 4.76 -2.64
N SER A 135 -9.45 4.93 -1.60
CA SER A 135 -10.56 5.89 -1.64
C SER A 135 -10.01 7.33 -1.62
N PRO A 136 -10.55 8.26 -2.43
CA PRO A 136 -10.09 9.65 -2.47
C PRO A 136 -10.31 10.40 -1.14
N LEU A 137 -11.29 9.98 -0.35
CA LEU A 137 -11.62 10.56 0.95
C LEU A 137 -11.52 9.48 2.03
N ARG A 138 -10.66 9.72 3.02
CA ARG A 138 -10.30 8.76 4.08
C ARG A 138 -10.31 9.50 5.39
N ILE A 139 -11.20 9.11 6.28
CA ILE A 139 -11.43 9.79 7.54
C ILE A 139 -10.83 8.94 8.65
N ALA A 140 -9.80 9.46 9.31
CA ALA A 140 -9.31 8.92 10.56
C ALA A 140 -10.08 9.52 11.75
N THR A 141 -10.16 8.78 12.83
CA THR A 141 -10.71 9.18 14.13
C THR A 141 -9.68 9.00 15.22
N GLU A 142 -9.99 9.38 16.45
CA GLU A 142 -9.17 9.07 17.62
C GLU A 142 -8.96 7.56 17.85
N ARG A 143 -9.78 6.70 17.23
CA ARG A 143 -9.72 5.25 17.36
C ARG A 143 -8.95 4.58 16.23
N THR A 144 -8.62 5.30 15.15
CA THR A 144 -7.90 4.71 14.02
C THR A 144 -6.58 4.14 14.48
N LEU A 145 -6.37 2.85 14.22
CA LEU A 145 -5.08 2.19 14.39
C LEU A 145 -4.68 1.58 13.05
N PHE A 146 -3.84 2.30 12.33
CA PHE A 146 -3.31 1.90 11.04
C PHE A 146 -2.07 1.03 11.22
N ALA A 147 -1.97 -0.10 10.54
CA ALA A 147 -0.71 -0.83 10.39
C ALA A 147 -0.71 -1.74 9.16
N MET A 148 0.49 -2.06 8.68
CA MET A 148 0.74 -3.12 7.70
C MET A 148 1.57 -4.21 8.40
N PRO A 149 0.94 -5.15 9.16
CA PRO A 149 1.66 -6.13 9.98
C PRO A 149 2.19 -7.34 9.20
N GLU A 150 2.21 -7.29 7.87
CA GLU A 150 2.48 -8.44 6.99
C GLU A 150 3.88 -9.03 7.22
N THR A 151 4.89 -8.20 7.49
CA THR A 151 6.26 -8.70 7.75
C THR A 151 6.38 -9.47 9.06
N LYS A 152 5.43 -9.31 10.00
CA LYS A 152 5.33 -10.10 11.24
C LYS A 152 4.77 -11.50 11.02
N ILE A 153 4.04 -11.72 9.92
CA ILE A 153 3.39 -13.01 9.60
C ILE A 153 4.03 -13.71 8.40
N GLY A 154 5.23 -13.27 7.97
CA GLY A 154 5.91 -13.87 6.82
C GLY A 154 5.28 -13.53 5.48
N LEU A 155 4.69 -12.33 5.35
CA LEU A 155 4.18 -11.76 4.11
C LEU A 155 4.82 -10.38 3.87
N PHE A 156 4.58 -9.79 2.70
CA PHE A 156 4.98 -8.42 2.35
C PHE A 156 3.75 -7.50 2.36
N PRO A 157 3.91 -6.18 2.53
CA PRO A 157 2.81 -5.23 2.38
C PRO A 157 2.19 -5.31 0.99
N ASP A 158 0.93 -5.71 0.93
CA ASP A 158 0.17 -5.95 -0.28
C ASP A 158 -0.98 -4.94 -0.44
N VAL A 159 -2.06 -5.30 -1.14
CA VAL A 159 -3.27 -4.48 -1.34
C VAL A 159 -2.98 -3.07 -1.89
N GLY A 160 -2.01 -2.97 -2.79
CA GLY A 160 -1.55 -1.72 -3.39
C GLY A 160 -0.59 -0.92 -2.52
N ALA A 161 -0.02 -1.51 -1.47
CA ALA A 161 1.02 -0.89 -0.63
C ALA A 161 2.29 -0.54 -1.39
N SER A 162 2.64 -1.30 -2.43
CA SER A 162 3.68 -0.90 -3.39
C SER A 162 3.35 0.42 -4.08
N PHE A 163 2.08 0.78 -4.23
CA PHE A 163 1.69 2.03 -4.85
C PHE A 163 1.68 3.20 -3.85
N PHE A 164 1.06 3.04 -2.68
CA PHE A 164 0.86 4.18 -1.78
C PHE A 164 1.99 4.44 -0.79
N LEU A 165 2.69 3.41 -0.29
CA LEU A 165 3.76 3.61 0.70
C LEU A 165 4.96 4.38 0.14
N PRO A 166 5.47 4.09 -1.08
CA PRO A 166 6.57 4.86 -1.66
C PRO A 166 6.23 6.33 -1.97
N ARG A 167 4.93 6.67 -1.94
CA ARG A 167 4.42 8.02 -2.21
C ARG A 167 4.20 8.84 -0.93
N LEU A 168 4.44 8.27 0.25
CA LEU A 168 4.49 9.05 1.49
C LEU A 168 5.72 9.95 1.53
N ASN A 169 5.68 11.00 2.35
CA ASN A 169 6.79 11.95 2.45
C ASN A 169 8.05 11.28 3.05
N GLY A 170 9.19 11.48 2.39
CA GLY A 170 10.49 10.89 2.73
C GLY A 170 10.45 9.36 2.81
N ALA A 171 11.07 8.80 3.85
CA ALA A 171 11.20 7.35 4.03
C ALA A 171 10.14 6.74 4.97
N ILE A 172 9.09 7.48 5.35
CA ILE A 172 8.04 7.01 6.26
C ILE A 172 7.39 5.72 5.74
N GLY A 173 7.07 5.67 4.44
CA GLY A 173 6.47 4.47 3.85
C GLY A 173 7.34 3.23 3.97
N THR A 174 8.65 3.36 3.73
CA THR A 174 9.59 2.23 3.90
C THR A 174 9.73 1.84 5.37
N TYR A 175 9.76 2.81 6.29
CA TYR A 175 9.79 2.53 7.72
C TYR A 175 8.57 1.72 8.17
N LEU A 176 7.36 2.17 7.83
CA LEU A 176 6.12 1.46 8.18
C LEU A 176 6.06 0.06 7.55
N ALA A 177 6.46 -0.05 6.27
CA ALA A 177 6.48 -1.31 5.52
C ALA A 177 7.36 -2.38 6.17
N LEU A 178 8.61 -2.02 6.52
CA LEU A 178 9.58 -2.99 7.04
C LEU A 178 9.30 -3.34 8.49
N THR A 179 9.01 -2.33 9.31
CA THR A 179 8.92 -2.51 10.77
C THR A 179 7.57 -3.05 11.23
N SER A 180 6.52 -2.95 10.39
CA SER A 180 5.14 -3.25 10.79
C SER A 180 4.66 -2.41 11.99
N GLU A 181 5.19 -1.18 12.11
CA GLU A 181 4.79 -0.23 13.15
C GLU A 181 3.39 0.32 12.91
N SER A 182 2.72 0.66 14.01
CA SER A 182 1.33 1.15 13.97
C SER A 182 1.26 2.66 14.14
N LEU A 183 0.33 3.29 13.43
CA LEU A 183 0.00 4.71 13.59
C LEU A 183 -1.38 4.87 14.19
N ALA A 184 -1.47 5.66 15.26
CA ALA A 184 -2.69 5.92 15.97
C ALA A 184 -3.26 7.31 15.65
N GLY A 185 -4.57 7.37 15.45
CA GLY A 185 -5.36 8.58 15.37
C GLY A 185 -4.83 9.64 14.41
N ALA A 186 -4.57 10.84 14.94
CA ALA A 186 -4.11 11.98 14.15
C ALA A 186 -2.77 11.73 13.43
N ASN A 187 -1.93 10.79 13.91
CA ASN A 187 -0.67 10.45 13.22
C ASN A 187 -0.91 9.78 11.86
N VAL A 188 -2.03 9.08 11.67
CA VAL A 188 -2.44 8.54 10.37
C VAL A 188 -2.76 9.68 9.40
N TYR A 189 -3.37 10.76 9.91
CA TYR A 189 -3.66 11.97 9.15
C TYR A 189 -2.39 12.76 8.81
N TYR A 190 -1.50 12.98 9.78
CA TYR A 190 -0.22 13.67 9.56
C TYR A 190 0.69 12.93 8.58
N ALA A 191 0.70 11.60 8.59
CA ALA A 191 1.47 10.78 7.64
C ALA A 191 0.92 10.84 6.20
N GLY A 192 -0.29 11.37 5.98
CA GLY A 192 -0.95 11.42 4.67
C GLY A 192 -1.77 10.17 4.30
N LEU A 193 -1.84 9.19 5.21
CA LEU A 193 -2.64 7.97 5.04
C LEU A 193 -4.13 8.25 5.18
N ALA A 194 -4.53 9.21 6.01
CA ALA A 194 -5.88 9.79 6.02
C ALA A 194 -5.90 11.15 5.31
N THR A 195 -7.02 11.50 4.67
CA THR A 195 -7.22 12.83 4.10
C THR A 195 -7.91 13.80 5.05
N HIS A 196 -8.64 13.28 6.03
CA HIS A 196 -9.34 14.06 7.06
C HIS A 196 -9.22 13.38 8.42
N TYR A 197 -9.41 14.16 9.47
CA TYR A 197 -9.45 13.69 10.85
C TYR A 197 -10.63 14.35 11.58
N MET A 198 -11.40 13.58 12.34
CA MET A 198 -12.48 14.08 13.20
C MET A 198 -12.78 13.13 14.35
N ASP A 199 -13.53 13.60 15.34
CA ASP A 199 -14.00 12.78 16.45
C ASP A 199 -15.03 11.72 15.97
N SER A 200 -14.89 10.48 16.44
CA SER A 200 -15.76 9.36 16.06
C SER A 200 -17.25 9.62 16.34
N THR A 201 -17.58 10.43 17.34
CA THR A 201 -18.97 10.76 17.70
C THR A 201 -19.71 11.54 16.60
N LEU A 202 -18.97 12.19 15.69
CA LEU A 202 -19.54 12.98 14.60
C LEU A 202 -19.80 12.18 13.33
N LEU A 203 -19.31 10.95 13.22
CA LEU A 203 -19.45 10.15 11.99
C LEU A 203 -20.90 9.90 11.61
N GLY A 204 -21.79 9.67 12.57
CA GLY A 204 -23.22 9.50 12.30
C GLY A 204 -23.89 10.77 11.76
N ALA A 205 -23.50 11.94 12.28
CA ALA A 205 -24.00 13.22 11.81
C ALA A 205 -23.45 13.57 10.41
N LEU A 206 -22.18 13.25 10.16
CA LEU A 206 -21.58 13.36 8.82
C LEU A 206 -22.29 12.44 7.82
N GLU A 207 -22.55 11.18 8.18
CA GLU A 207 -23.26 10.23 7.32
C GLU A 207 -24.64 10.77 6.89
N ALA A 208 -25.40 11.31 7.84
CA ALA A 208 -26.67 11.97 7.54
C ALA A 208 -26.48 13.17 6.59
N ARG A 209 -25.45 14.00 6.82
CA ARG A 209 -25.15 15.16 5.97
C ARG A 209 -24.75 14.76 4.54
N LEU A 210 -23.97 13.69 4.39
CA LEU A 210 -23.57 13.16 3.08
C LEU A 210 -24.78 12.65 2.27
N ALA A 211 -25.81 12.11 2.93
CA ALA A 211 -27.04 11.67 2.28
C ALA A 211 -27.87 12.82 1.69
N GLU A 212 -27.77 14.01 2.29
CA GLU A 212 -28.47 15.22 1.84
C GLU A 212 -27.79 15.88 0.63
N LEU A 213 -26.52 15.59 0.38
CA LEU A 213 -25.80 16.19 -0.74
C LEU A 213 -26.50 15.87 -2.08
N ARG A 214 -26.57 16.90 -2.92
CA ARG A 214 -27.11 16.84 -4.27
C ARG A 214 -26.08 17.39 -5.21
N PHE A 215 -25.79 16.62 -6.24
CA PHE A 215 -24.89 17.01 -7.33
C PHE A 215 -25.72 17.20 -8.58
N LYS A 216 -25.24 18.04 -9.48
CA LYS A 216 -25.80 18.12 -10.82
C LYS A 216 -25.23 16.96 -11.63
N ASP A 217 -26.03 16.42 -12.56
CA ASP A 217 -25.62 15.26 -13.34
C ASP A 217 -24.33 15.51 -14.13
N TYR A 218 -24.12 16.76 -14.57
CA TYR A 218 -22.93 17.20 -15.29
C TYR A 218 -21.73 17.58 -14.40
N ASP A 219 -21.85 17.53 -13.06
CA ASP A 219 -20.71 17.79 -12.18
C ASP A 219 -19.69 16.66 -12.31
N SER A 220 -18.45 17.03 -12.62
CA SER A 220 -17.33 16.10 -12.69
C SER A 220 -17.07 15.41 -11.34
N LEU A 221 -16.44 14.23 -11.36
CA LEU A 221 -16.06 13.52 -10.14
C LEU A 221 -15.22 14.41 -9.19
N SER A 222 -14.28 15.19 -9.74
CA SER A 222 -13.47 16.12 -8.94
C SER A 222 -14.32 17.18 -8.24
N THR A 223 -15.29 17.77 -8.94
CA THR A 223 -16.20 18.78 -8.36
C THR A 223 -17.06 18.20 -7.23
N ARG A 224 -17.55 16.97 -7.42
CA ARG A 224 -18.31 16.25 -6.39
C ARG A 224 -17.45 15.96 -5.17
N LEU A 225 -16.23 15.44 -5.38
CA LEU A 225 -15.26 15.16 -4.31
C LEU A 225 -14.85 16.42 -3.54
N ASP A 226 -14.59 17.54 -4.21
CA ASP A 226 -14.26 18.81 -3.55
C ASP A 226 -15.41 19.29 -2.65
N SER A 227 -16.65 19.13 -3.11
CA SER A 227 -17.84 19.49 -2.33
C SER A 227 -18.00 18.60 -1.10
N ILE A 228 -17.73 17.30 -1.24
CA ILE A 228 -17.75 16.35 -0.12
C ILE A 228 -16.60 16.66 0.85
N SER A 229 -15.39 16.93 0.36
CA SER A 229 -14.24 17.28 1.20
C SER A 229 -14.54 18.51 2.06
N ARG A 230 -15.12 19.57 1.48
CA ARG A 230 -15.55 20.75 2.25
C ARG A 230 -16.62 20.41 3.29
N THR A 231 -17.55 19.53 2.93
CA THR A 231 -18.58 19.05 3.87
C THR A 231 -17.94 18.29 5.03
N ILE A 232 -16.90 17.49 4.80
CA ILE A 232 -16.16 16.78 5.85
C ILE A 232 -15.41 17.79 6.74
N ASP A 233 -14.80 18.82 6.15
CA ASP A 233 -14.09 19.87 6.90
C ASP A 233 -15.02 20.65 7.86
N GLU A 234 -16.32 20.76 7.58
CA GLU A 234 -17.31 21.38 8.47
C GLU A 234 -17.49 20.61 9.80
N PHE A 235 -17.13 19.32 9.85
CA PHE A 235 -17.23 18.46 11.04
C PHE A 235 -15.88 18.31 11.77
N ALA A 236 -14.81 18.97 11.30
CA ALA A 236 -13.53 18.94 11.97
C ALA A 236 -13.60 19.66 13.33
N THR A 237 -13.28 18.96 14.42
CA THR A 237 -13.32 19.50 15.80
C THR A 237 -11.99 20.09 16.29
N GLY A 238 -10.94 20.05 15.48
CA GLY A 238 -9.58 20.31 15.90
C GLY A 238 -8.74 19.03 15.93
N LEU A 239 -7.42 19.21 15.96
CA LEU A 239 -6.46 18.12 16.18
C LEU A 239 -6.10 18.05 17.66
N PRO A 240 -5.65 16.88 18.16
CA PRO A 240 -5.09 16.79 19.50
C PRO A 240 -3.98 17.82 19.73
N HIS A 241 -3.81 18.25 20.98
CA HIS A 241 -2.76 19.20 21.36
C HIS A 241 -1.35 18.60 21.31
N GLU A 242 -1.24 17.26 21.24
CA GLU A 242 0.03 16.56 21.14
C GLU A 242 0.68 16.80 19.77
N ASP A 243 1.99 17.00 19.79
CA ASP A 243 2.77 17.11 18.56
C ASP A 243 2.70 15.80 17.75
N PRO A 244 2.78 15.87 16.41
CA PRO A 244 2.81 14.66 15.60
C PRO A 244 4.01 13.79 15.99
N ALA A 245 3.80 12.48 16.06
CA ALA A 245 4.78 11.53 16.59
C ALA A 245 6.07 11.47 15.77
N MET A 246 5.97 11.62 14.45
CA MET A 246 7.11 11.56 13.53
C MET A 246 7.52 12.96 13.07
N THR A 247 8.09 13.74 13.98
CA THR A 247 8.63 15.09 13.70
C THR A 247 10.07 15.24 14.19
N GLY A 248 10.71 16.36 13.89
CA GLY A 248 12.02 16.73 14.42
C GLY A 248 13.14 15.72 14.15
N GLU A 249 13.95 15.43 15.16
CA GLU A 249 15.11 14.53 15.04
C GLU A 249 14.72 13.10 14.68
N LEU A 250 13.59 12.60 15.21
CA LEU A 250 13.08 11.26 14.88
C LEU A 250 12.71 11.17 13.40
N ARG A 251 12.00 12.18 12.89
CA ARG A 251 11.64 12.26 11.47
C ARG A 251 12.89 12.26 10.58
N ALA A 252 13.92 13.01 10.95
CA ALA A 252 15.19 13.07 10.24
C ALA A 252 15.97 11.73 10.31
N ALA A 253 15.90 11.02 11.44
CA ALA A 253 16.50 9.70 11.59
C ALA A 253 15.80 8.63 10.73
N ILE A 254 14.46 8.62 10.69
CA ILE A 254 13.70 7.76 9.78
C ILE A 254 14.17 7.95 8.34
N ASP A 255 14.27 9.21 7.90
CA ASP A 255 14.75 9.56 6.56
C ASP A 255 16.19 9.10 6.29
N ARG A 256 17.07 9.28 7.25
CA ARG A 256 18.49 8.90 7.12
C ARG A 256 18.68 7.38 7.10
N CYS A 257 17.93 6.64 7.91
CA CYS A 257 18.07 5.19 8.05
C CYS A 257 17.31 4.42 6.96
N PHE A 258 16.07 4.81 6.64
CA PHE A 258 15.19 4.03 5.75
C PHE A 258 15.24 4.44 4.28
N SER A 259 16.13 5.38 3.92
CA SER A 259 16.40 5.76 2.54
C SER A 259 17.42 4.90 1.81
N LYS A 260 18.11 4.00 2.54
CA LYS A 260 19.14 3.12 1.98
C LYS A 260 18.55 2.07 1.05
N ASN A 261 19.37 1.49 0.19
CA ASN A 261 18.93 0.51 -0.82
C ASN A 261 19.18 -0.96 -0.45
N SER A 262 19.84 -1.22 0.66
CA SER A 262 20.03 -2.58 1.17
C SER A 262 19.63 -2.65 2.64
N VAL A 263 19.16 -3.83 3.07
CA VAL A 263 18.81 -4.08 4.47
C VAL A 263 20.05 -3.88 5.35
N ALA A 264 21.22 -4.37 4.93
CA ALA A 264 22.48 -4.19 5.63
C ALA A 264 22.82 -2.71 5.88
N ASP A 265 22.58 -1.83 4.89
CA ASP A 265 22.80 -0.39 5.06
C ASP A 265 21.79 0.25 6.03
N ILE A 266 20.53 -0.22 6.04
CA ILE A 266 19.51 0.25 7.00
C ILE A 266 19.94 -0.14 8.42
N LEU A 267 20.34 -1.39 8.64
CA LEU A 267 20.79 -1.87 9.95
C LEU A 267 22.00 -1.07 10.44
N ARG A 268 23.04 -0.90 9.62
CA ARG A 268 24.21 -0.07 9.95
C ARG A 268 23.84 1.38 10.23
N ALA A 269 22.88 1.94 9.51
CA ALA A 269 22.43 3.31 9.73
C ALA A 269 21.70 3.44 11.08
N LEU A 270 20.90 2.45 11.48
CA LEU A 270 20.24 2.42 12.79
C LEU A 270 21.25 2.21 13.92
N GLU A 271 22.24 1.33 13.76
CA GLU A 271 23.31 1.11 14.74
C GLU A 271 24.15 2.37 15.00
N ALA A 272 24.28 3.23 13.98
CA ALA A 272 25.00 4.50 14.07
C ALA A 272 24.20 5.63 14.72
N GLU A 273 22.91 5.45 15.00
CA GLU A 273 22.09 6.46 15.67
C GLU A 273 22.50 6.63 17.13
N THR A 274 22.67 7.89 17.53
CA THR A 274 23.11 8.27 18.88
C THR A 274 22.28 9.44 19.41
N GLY A 275 22.35 9.72 20.71
CA GLY A 275 21.63 10.84 21.31
C GLY A 275 20.13 10.54 21.43
N ALA A 276 19.27 11.50 21.04
CA ALA A 276 17.82 11.41 21.27
C ALA A 276 17.14 10.29 20.48
N THR A 277 17.74 9.83 19.38
CA THR A 277 17.18 8.79 18.49
C THR A 277 17.69 7.39 18.81
N GLN A 278 18.66 7.24 19.72
CA GLN A 278 19.31 5.96 20.03
C GLN A 278 18.32 4.90 20.52
N ALA A 279 17.41 5.26 21.44
CA ALA A 279 16.45 4.32 22.01
C ALA A 279 15.44 3.84 20.95
N TRP A 280 14.98 4.75 20.09
CA TRP A 280 14.12 4.39 18.95
C TRP A 280 14.83 3.47 17.96
N ALA A 281 16.09 3.78 17.62
CA ALA A 281 16.86 3.00 16.67
C ALA A 281 17.11 1.58 17.18
N GLN A 282 17.46 1.43 18.46
CA GLN A 282 17.64 0.13 19.11
C GLN A 282 16.33 -0.70 19.10
N SER A 283 15.21 -0.09 19.48
CA SER A 283 13.90 -0.77 19.43
C SER A 283 13.49 -1.13 17.99
N THR A 284 13.85 -0.31 17.01
CA THR A 284 13.60 -0.55 15.59
C THR A 284 14.46 -1.71 15.06
N LEU A 285 15.73 -1.81 15.47
CA LEU A 285 16.61 -2.94 15.15
C LEU A 285 16.05 -4.25 15.71
N GLU A 286 15.75 -4.26 17.02
CA GLU A 286 15.13 -5.42 17.69
C GLU A 286 13.85 -5.85 17.00
N SER A 287 13.07 -4.86 16.57
CA SER A 287 11.91 -5.09 15.76
C SER A 287 12.28 -5.83 14.47
N LEU A 288 13.11 -5.24 13.59
CA LEU A 288 13.46 -5.83 12.30
C LEU A 288 13.97 -7.29 12.42
N HIS A 289 14.76 -7.63 13.43
CA HIS A 289 15.25 -9.00 13.66
C HIS A 289 14.17 -10.02 14.04
N GLN A 290 12.99 -9.59 14.48
CA GLN A 290 11.87 -10.49 14.76
C GLN A 290 10.98 -10.77 13.54
N ARG A 291 11.18 -10.07 12.41
CA ARG A 291 10.36 -10.23 11.21
C ARG A 291 10.95 -11.35 10.34
N SER A 292 10.15 -11.88 9.43
CA SER A 292 10.66 -12.82 8.42
C SER A 292 11.76 -12.14 7.58
N PRO A 293 12.99 -12.69 7.53
CA PRO A 293 14.07 -12.09 6.75
C PRO A 293 13.72 -11.94 5.27
N THR A 294 13.12 -12.98 4.69
CA THR A 294 12.61 -12.95 3.31
C THR A 294 11.64 -11.78 3.10
N SER A 295 10.69 -11.60 4.02
CA SER A 295 9.68 -10.54 3.94
C SER A 295 10.32 -9.15 4.00
N VAL A 296 11.31 -8.94 4.87
CA VAL A 296 12.03 -7.65 4.99
C VAL A 296 12.75 -7.30 3.68
N TYR A 297 13.47 -8.25 3.08
CA TYR A 297 14.21 -8.01 1.84
C TYR A 297 13.30 -7.80 0.65
N VAL A 298 12.25 -8.62 0.49
CA VAL A 298 11.27 -8.45 -0.60
C VAL A 298 10.55 -7.11 -0.44
N THR A 299 10.13 -6.74 0.77
CA THR A 299 9.47 -5.46 1.04
C THR A 299 10.38 -4.28 0.72
N LEU A 300 11.66 -4.30 1.12
CA LEU A 300 12.58 -3.21 0.78
C LEU A 300 12.70 -3.05 -0.74
N ARG A 301 12.90 -4.16 -1.46
CA ARG A 301 12.98 -4.12 -2.93
C ARG A 301 11.70 -3.57 -3.55
N GLN A 302 10.54 -4.06 -3.11
CA GLN A 302 9.23 -3.56 -3.55
C GLN A 302 9.14 -2.04 -3.38
N MET A 303 9.52 -1.51 -2.22
CA MET A 303 9.50 -0.05 -1.95
C MET A 303 10.43 0.77 -2.85
N ARG A 304 11.44 0.17 -3.48
CA ARG A 304 12.36 0.85 -4.39
C ARG A 304 11.89 0.85 -5.83
N ILE A 305 11.43 -0.30 -6.31
CA ILE A 305 11.10 -0.47 -7.75
C ILE A 305 9.66 -0.05 -8.08
N SER A 306 8.76 -0.04 -7.09
CA SER A 306 7.33 0.19 -7.33
C SER A 306 6.93 1.66 -7.48
N LYS A 307 7.86 2.59 -7.28
CA LYS A 307 7.62 4.02 -7.44
C LYS A 307 7.07 4.36 -8.83
N ASP A 308 7.55 3.65 -9.85
CA ASP A 308 7.19 3.87 -11.25
C ASP A 308 6.05 2.97 -11.74
N TRP A 309 5.52 2.08 -10.88
CA TRP A 309 4.40 1.23 -11.25
C TRP A 309 3.11 2.03 -11.33
N THR A 310 2.26 1.68 -12.29
CA THR A 310 0.87 2.10 -12.29
C THR A 310 0.05 1.36 -11.23
N ILE A 311 -1.15 1.85 -10.91
CA ILE A 311 -2.02 1.19 -9.93
C ILE A 311 -2.42 -0.22 -10.39
N ALA A 312 -2.64 -0.45 -11.70
CA ALA A 312 -2.93 -1.78 -12.22
C ALA A 312 -1.71 -2.71 -12.12
N GLU A 313 -0.52 -2.21 -12.45
CA GLU A 313 0.73 -2.98 -12.34
C GLU A 313 1.04 -3.37 -10.91
N ALA A 314 0.78 -2.49 -9.94
CA ALA A 314 0.94 -2.77 -8.52
C ALA A 314 0.17 -4.03 -8.12
N PHE A 315 -1.15 -4.08 -8.35
CA PHE A 315 -1.96 -5.26 -8.00
C PHE A 315 -1.55 -6.53 -8.78
N GLN A 316 -1.18 -6.39 -10.05
CA GLN A 316 -0.76 -7.54 -10.86
C GLN A 316 0.57 -8.15 -10.38
N ARG A 317 1.55 -7.31 -10.03
CA ARG A 317 2.85 -7.74 -9.52
C ARG A 317 2.73 -8.24 -8.08
N GLU A 318 1.94 -7.57 -7.25
CA GLU A 318 1.63 -8.05 -5.90
C GLU A 318 0.92 -9.41 -5.90
N HIS A 319 0.03 -9.68 -6.86
CA HIS A 319 -0.56 -11.02 -7.00
C HIS A 319 0.49 -12.11 -7.31
N ALA A 320 1.45 -11.79 -8.18
CA ALA A 320 2.55 -12.70 -8.49
C ALA A 320 3.43 -12.95 -7.25
N MET A 321 3.79 -11.88 -6.53
CA MET A 321 4.53 -11.96 -5.26
C MET A 321 3.77 -12.79 -4.22
N ALA A 322 2.50 -12.49 -3.96
CA ALA A 322 1.66 -13.20 -3.00
C ALA A 322 1.57 -14.69 -3.31
N THR A 323 1.41 -15.06 -4.58
CA THR A 323 1.40 -16.46 -5.01
C THR A 323 2.71 -17.17 -4.65
N LYS A 324 3.87 -16.50 -4.77
CA LYS A 324 5.16 -17.06 -4.34
C LYS A 324 5.23 -17.23 -2.83
N PHE A 325 4.81 -16.23 -2.04
CA PHE A 325 4.73 -16.34 -0.58
C PHE A 325 3.83 -17.49 -0.12
N MET A 326 2.71 -17.74 -0.81
CA MET A 326 1.83 -18.88 -0.47
C MET A 326 2.46 -20.25 -0.73
N ASN A 327 3.47 -20.33 -1.60
CA ASN A 327 4.25 -21.55 -1.81
C ASN A 327 5.45 -21.65 -0.84
N GLY A 328 5.75 -20.58 -0.12
CA GLY A 328 6.87 -20.50 0.82
C GLY A 328 6.52 -21.01 2.21
N HIS A 329 7.55 -21.07 3.05
CA HIS A 329 7.47 -21.52 4.44
C HIS A 329 6.90 -20.43 5.38
N ASP A 330 7.48 -19.23 5.31
CA ASP A 330 7.33 -18.20 6.35
C ASP A 330 5.90 -17.71 6.55
N PHE A 331 5.09 -17.62 5.50
CA PHE A 331 3.70 -17.15 5.63
C PHE A 331 2.87 -18.07 6.56
N VAL A 332 2.92 -19.37 6.29
CA VAL A 332 2.16 -20.37 7.04
C VAL A 332 2.69 -20.49 8.48
N GLU A 333 4.00 -20.37 8.65
CA GLU A 333 4.66 -20.40 9.95
C GLU A 333 4.31 -19.16 10.79
N GLY A 334 4.41 -17.97 10.20
CA GLY A 334 4.14 -16.70 10.87
C GLY A 334 2.67 -16.55 11.28
N VAL A 335 1.74 -16.91 10.38
CA VAL A 335 0.30 -16.91 10.71
C VAL A 335 0.00 -17.91 11.84
N ASP A 336 0.62 -19.07 11.83
CA ASP A 336 0.42 -20.08 12.87
C ASP A 336 0.90 -19.61 14.23
N ALA A 337 2.17 -19.20 14.31
CA ALA A 337 2.79 -18.75 15.55
C ALA A 337 2.07 -17.53 16.15
N LEU A 338 1.67 -16.55 15.32
CA LEU A 338 1.13 -15.29 15.81
C LEU A 338 -0.41 -15.30 15.99
N LEU A 339 -1.15 -16.02 15.14
CA LEU A 339 -2.62 -15.90 15.07
C LEU A 339 -3.37 -17.18 15.44
N ILE A 340 -2.79 -18.36 15.24
CA ILE A 340 -3.46 -19.64 15.50
C ILE A 340 -3.05 -20.19 16.87
N SER A 341 -1.76 -20.52 17.06
CA SER A 341 -1.26 -21.07 18.31
C SER A 341 -1.06 -19.99 19.37
N LYS A 342 -0.62 -18.79 18.95
CA LYS A 342 -0.42 -17.58 19.79
C LYS A 342 0.51 -17.78 20.99
N ASP A 343 1.37 -18.79 20.94
CA ASP A 343 2.10 -19.29 22.10
C ASP A 343 3.60 -19.43 21.87
N ARG A 344 4.10 -19.04 20.69
CA ARG A 344 5.52 -19.17 20.33
C ARG A 344 5.99 -18.10 19.35
N ALA A 345 7.32 -17.92 19.29
CA ALA A 345 7.96 -17.20 18.20
C ALA A 345 7.94 -18.06 16.92
N ALA A 346 7.86 -17.38 15.78
CA ALA A 346 7.97 -18.03 14.48
C ALA A 346 9.42 -18.41 14.18
N HIS A 347 9.60 -19.55 13.52
CA HIS A 347 10.89 -20.07 13.07
C HIS A 347 11.05 -19.79 11.58
N TRP A 348 11.65 -18.66 11.23
CA TRP A 348 11.79 -18.22 9.85
C TRP A 348 12.77 -19.07 9.04
N GLN A 349 12.57 -19.13 7.72
CA GLN A 349 13.50 -19.72 6.77
C GLN A 349 13.77 -18.72 5.64
N PRO A 350 14.97 -18.09 5.59
CA PRO A 350 16.11 -18.26 6.50
C PRO A 350 15.88 -17.67 7.91
N GLU A 351 16.75 -18.02 8.87
CA GLU A 351 16.54 -17.70 10.30
C GLU A 351 16.83 -16.24 10.64
N SER A 352 17.71 -15.58 9.88
CA SER A 352 18.19 -14.22 10.19
C SER A 352 18.39 -13.34 8.94
N LEU A 353 18.46 -12.03 9.16
CA LEU A 353 18.75 -11.05 8.12
C LEU A 353 20.19 -11.18 7.60
N GLU A 354 21.10 -11.62 8.46
CA GLU A 354 22.52 -11.85 8.19
C GLU A 354 22.75 -13.06 7.29
N GLU A 355 22.02 -14.14 7.52
CA GLU A 355 22.10 -15.36 6.69
C GLU A 355 21.74 -15.03 5.24
N LEU A 356 20.65 -14.28 5.06
CA LEU A 356 20.19 -13.87 3.73
C LEU A 356 21.09 -12.78 3.12
N ALA A 357 21.77 -11.95 3.92
CA ALA A 357 22.80 -11.03 3.44
C ALA A 357 24.05 -11.75 2.90
N ALA A 358 24.38 -12.91 3.47
CA ALA A 358 25.52 -13.73 3.09
C ALA A 358 25.22 -14.71 1.93
N ALA A 359 23.95 -14.83 1.54
CA ALA A 359 23.54 -15.71 0.44
C ALA A 359 24.11 -15.25 -0.91
N GLU A 360 24.49 -16.20 -1.76
CA GLU A 360 24.96 -15.89 -3.11
C GLU A 360 23.77 -15.56 -4.03
N GLY A 361 23.82 -14.40 -4.68
CA GLY A 361 22.84 -13.96 -5.66
C GLY A 361 21.68 -13.13 -5.08
N ASP A 362 20.76 -12.74 -5.96
CA ASP A 362 19.58 -11.96 -5.58
C ASP A 362 18.44 -12.89 -5.15
N VAL A 363 18.43 -13.20 -3.86
CA VAL A 363 17.42 -14.01 -3.16
C VAL A 363 15.98 -13.50 -3.31
N THR A 364 15.79 -12.25 -3.73
CA THR A 364 14.45 -11.68 -3.96
C THR A 364 13.99 -11.82 -5.41
N ALA A 365 14.88 -12.17 -6.35
CA ALA A 365 14.61 -12.14 -7.78
C ALA A 365 13.35 -12.93 -8.18
N GLU A 366 13.16 -14.11 -7.61
CA GLU A 366 12.02 -14.99 -7.94
C GLU A 366 10.66 -14.40 -7.55
N TYR A 367 10.61 -13.52 -6.54
CA TYR A 367 9.37 -12.86 -6.11
C TYR A 367 8.93 -11.78 -7.12
N PHE A 368 9.88 -11.18 -7.84
CA PHE A 368 9.61 -10.10 -8.80
C PHE A 368 9.49 -10.57 -10.25
N MET A 369 9.57 -11.88 -10.50
CA MET A 369 9.25 -12.45 -11.81
C MET A 369 7.76 -12.30 -12.10
N THR A 370 7.42 -11.49 -13.12
CA THR A 370 6.03 -11.32 -13.54
C THR A 370 5.66 -12.43 -14.52
N PRO A 371 4.65 -13.28 -14.22
CA PRO A 371 4.22 -14.32 -15.15
C PRO A 371 3.56 -13.72 -16.39
N GLU A 372 3.60 -14.43 -17.52
CA GLU A 372 2.89 -14.04 -18.75
C GLU A 372 1.38 -13.84 -18.49
N ASN A 373 0.79 -14.76 -17.70
CA ASN A 373 -0.60 -14.68 -17.27
C ASN A 373 -0.72 -13.85 -16.00
N LYS A 374 -0.75 -12.52 -16.16
CA LYS A 374 -1.01 -11.57 -15.06
C LYS A 374 -2.43 -11.73 -14.49
N LEU A 375 -2.65 -11.25 -13.26
CA LEU A 375 -3.99 -11.16 -12.67
C LEU A 375 -4.94 -10.40 -13.61
N PRO A 376 -6.03 -11.02 -14.08
CA PRO A 376 -7.03 -10.30 -14.85
C PRO A 376 -7.78 -9.32 -13.95
N LEU A 377 -7.61 -8.03 -14.20
CA LEU A 377 -8.37 -6.98 -13.52
C LEU A 377 -9.78 -6.87 -14.10
N LEU A 378 -10.73 -6.40 -13.29
CA LEU A 378 -12.15 -6.35 -13.66
C LEU A 378 -12.46 -5.23 -14.66
N VAL A 379 -11.67 -4.17 -14.63
CA VAL A 379 -11.74 -3.02 -15.53
C VAL A 379 -10.33 -2.66 -15.99
N GLN A 380 -10.21 -2.02 -17.15
CA GLN A 380 -8.92 -1.62 -17.74
C GLN A 380 -8.49 -0.19 -17.33
N ARG A 381 -9.02 0.33 -16.22
CA ARG A 381 -8.71 1.67 -15.72
C ARG A 381 -7.37 1.63 -14.99
N ASP A 382 -6.56 2.66 -15.19
CA ASP A 382 -5.21 2.72 -14.66
C ASP A 382 -4.70 4.17 -14.54
N TYR A 383 -3.69 4.38 -13.70
CA TYR A 383 -3.00 5.65 -13.51
C TYR A 383 -1.65 5.47 -12.81
N ALA A 384 -0.69 6.36 -13.09
CA ALA A 384 0.62 6.39 -12.43
C ALA A 384 0.63 7.21 -11.14
N GLU A 385 -0.35 8.10 -10.96
CA GLU A 385 -0.50 8.94 -9.77
C GLU A 385 -1.97 9.04 -9.37
N TYR A 386 -2.25 9.16 -8.07
CA TYR A 386 -3.61 9.29 -7.59
C TYR A 386 -4.29 10.53 -8.21
N PRO A 387 -5.42 10.37 -8.93
CA PRO A 387 -6.05 11.46 -9.67
C PRO A 387 -6.61 12.57 -8.77
N HIS A 388 -6.84 12.26 -7.49
CA HIS A 388 -7.42 13.17 -6.50
C HIS A 388 -6.51 13.38 -5.27
N ALA A 389 -5.18 13.24 -5.44
CA ALA A 389 -4.20 13.41 -4.37
C ALA A 389 -4.31 14.76 -3.62
N LYS A 390 -4.80 15.80 -4.31
CA LYS A 390 -5.00 17.15 -3.74
C LYS A 390 -6.01 17.19 -2.58
N LEU A 391 -6.83 16.16 -2.40
CA LEU A 391 -7.72 16.05 -1.25
C LEU A 391 -6.96 15.65 0.02
N GLY A 392 -5.76 15.07 -0.08
CA GLY A 392 -4.92 14.69 1.06
C GLY A 392 -3.98 15.78 1.55
N MET A 393 -3.05 15.39 2.41
CA MET A 393 -1.95 16.25 2.86
C MET A 393 -1.03 16.61 1.69
N PRO A 394 -0.46 17.83 1.66
CA PRO A 394 0.57 18.18 0.69
C PRO A 394 1.79 17.26 0.78
N THR A 395 2.32 16.91 -0.38
CA THR A 395 3.50 16.04 -0.50
C THR A 395 4.79 16.82 -0.71
N GLU A 396 5.94 16.20 -0.46
CA GLU A 396 7.25 16.74 -0.83
C GLU A 396 7.34 17.06 -2.31
N LYS A 397 6.70 16.25 -3.16
CA LYS A 397 6.60 16.48 -4.61
C LYS A 397 5.90 17.81 -4.92
N GLU A 398 4.78 18.09 -4.26
CA GLU A 398 4.04 19.35 -4.43
C GLU A 398 4.82 20.56 -3.89
N VAL A 399 5.50 20.43 -2.75
CA VAL A 399 6.36 21.50 -2.21
C VAL A 399 7.50 21.80 -3.17
N ARG A 400 8.18 20.76 -3.66
CA ARG A 400 9.28 20.88 -4.61
C ARG A 400 8.82 21.55 -5.91
N GLU A 401 7.72 21.08 -6.50
CA GLU A 401 7.17 21.67 -7.72
C GLU A 401 6.87 23.17 -7.53
N LEU A 402 6.28 23.55 -6.40
CA LEU A 402 5.99 24.95 -6.11
C LEU A 402 7.27 25.79 -5.93
N VAL A 403 8.28 25.25 -5.24
CA VAL A 403 9.58 25.90 -5.05
C VAL A 403 10.33 26.07 -6.38
N GLU A 404 10.29 25.07 -7.25
CA GLU A 404 10.98 25.10 -8.55
C GLU A 404 10.28 26.00 -9.59
N THR A 405 8.99 26.31 -9.39
CA THR A 405 8.17 27.07 -10.35
C THR A 405 7.82 28.49 -9.90
N THR A 406 8.23 28.90 -8.69
CA THR A 406 7.92 30.23 -8.13
C THR A 406 9.11 30.87 -7.43
N ASP A 407 9.11 32.21 -7.32
CA ASP A 407 10.10 32.97 -6.54
C ASP A 407 9.64 33.22 -5.09
N LEU A 408 8.78 32.37 -4.53
CA LEU A 408 8.27 32.55 -3.17
C LEU A 408 9.39 32.36 -2.13
N ALA A 409 9.34 33.14 -1.05
CA ALA A 409 10.13 32.83 0.15
C ALA A 409 9.59 31.56 0.83
N PRO A 410 10.37 30.87 1.69
CA PRO A 410 9.92 29.64 2.37
C PRO A 410 8.56 29.78 3.09
N ALA A 411 8.32 30.90 3.78
CA ALA A 411 7.03 31.18 4.41
C ALA A 411 5.88 31.32 3.38
N GLY A 412 6.16 31.90 2.21
CA GLY A 412 5.18 32.01 1.12
C GLY A 412 4.78 30.67 0.51
N VAL A 413 5.71 29.70 0.47
CA VAL A 413 5.44 28.31 0.05
C VAL A 413 4.45 27.66 1.01
N VAL A 414 4.67 27.82 2.32
CA VAL A 414 3.74 27.32 3.36
C VAL A 414 2.35 27.93 3.17
N ASP A 415 2.26 29.25 3.06
CA ASP A 415 0.98 29.96 2.94
C ASP A 415 0.21 29.56 1.67
N ALA A 416 0.90 29.40 0.55
CA ALA A 416 0.30 28.98 -0.71
C ALA A 416 -0.34 27.59 -0.63
N LEU A 417 0.37 26.61 -0.06
CA LEU A 417 -0.12 25.24 0.07
C LEU A 417 -1.24 25.13 1.13
N VAL A 418 -1.13 25.84 2.25
CA VAL A 418 -2.21 25.93 3.24
C VAL A 418 -3.48 26.51 2.62
N LYS A 419 -3.34 27.57 1.81
CA LYS A 419 -4.48 28.16 1.09
C LYS A 419 -5.08 27.19 0.05
N SER A 420 -4.25 26.41 -0.63
CA SER A 420 -4.71 25.42 -1.62
C SER A 420 -5.62 24.33 -1.02
N ARG A 421 -5.51 24.08 0.29
CA ARG A 421 -6.31 23.12 1.05
C ARG A 421 -7.37 23.78 1.92
N ASN A 422 -7.86 24.97 1.53
CA ASN A 422 -8.87 25.74 2.28
C ASN A 422 -8.52 25.96 3.76
N LYS A 423 -7.21 26.03 4.10
CA LYS A 423 -6.72 26.15 5.48
C LYS A 423 -7.17 25.01 6.40
N ARG A 424 -7.41 23.82 5.86
CA ARG A 424 -7.74 22.62 6.64
C ARG A 424 -6.72 22.40 7.76
N GLN A 425 -7.21 21.98 8.92
CA GLN A 425 -6.41 21.71 10.11
C GLN A 425 -5.20 20.81 9.83
N GLY A 426 -4.07 21.04 10.49
CA GLY A 426 -2.86 20.20 10.34
C GLY A 426 -2.06 20.39 9.06
N VAL A 427 -2.65 20.93 7.98
CA VAL A 427 -1.92 21.16 6.71
C VAL A 427 -0.70 22.06 6.92
N LYS A 428 -0.85 23.11 7.73
CA LYS A 428 0.27 24.00 8.05
C LYS A 428 1.41 23.26 8.74
N ALA A 429 1.12 22.38 9.69
CA ALA A 429 2.14 21.62 10.41
C ALA A 429 2.94 20.71 9.47
N VAL A 430 2.24 19.98 8.58
CA VAL A 430 2.90 19.09 7.60
C VAL A 430 3.75 19.89 6.61
N VAL A 431 3.23 21.00 6.05
CA VAL A 431 3.98 21.79 5.07
C VAL A 431 5.17 22.50 5.72
N SER A 432 4.99 23.03 6.94
CA SER A 432 6.09 23.64 7.69
C SER A 432 7.20 22.64 7.95
N GLU A 433 6.89 21.40 8.37
CA GLU A 433 7.90 20.34 8.55
C GLU A 433 8.67 20.05 7.26
N ILE A 434 7.97 19.88 6.13
CA ILE A 434 8.63 19.63 4.83
C ILE A 434 9.54 20.79 4.44
N VAL A 435 9.07 22.03 4.60
CA VAL A 435 9.83 23.23 4.27
C VAL A 435 11.08 23.36 5.16
N GLU A 436 10.94 23.11 6.46
CA GLU A 436 12.07 23.13 7.42
C GLU A 436 13.13 22.09 7.07
N ARG A 437 12.73 20.91 6.59
CA ARG A 437 13.64 19.82 6.26
C ARG A 437 14.28 19.95 4.87
N CYS A 438 13.53 20.42 3.88
CA CYS A 438 13.93 20.29 2.47
C CYS A 438 14.19 21.62 1.75
N VAL A 439 13.88 22.77 2.35
CA VAL A 439 13.94 24.08 1.70
C VAL A 439 14.85 25.04 2.48
N GLN A 440 15.70 25.77 1.76
CA GLN A 440 16.49 26.88 2.31
C GLN A 440 16.21 28.17 1.53
N ALA A 441 16.46 29.32 2.17
CA ALA A 441 16.44 30.60 1.48
C ALA A 441 17.76 30.81 0.71
N ASP A 442 17.66 31.22 -0.56
CA ASP A 442 18.81 31.69 -1.33
C ASP A 442 19.26 33.09 -0.88
N GLU A 443 20.31 33.62 -1.50
CA GLU A 443 20.85 34.96 -1.23
C GLU A 443 19.84 36.10 -1.44
N HIS A 444 18.76 35.86 -2.19
CA HIS A 444 17.67 36.80 -2.45
C HIS A 444 16.44 36.53 -1.55
N GLY A 445 16.53 35.59 -0.60
CA GLY A 445 15.43 35.21 0.28
C GLY A 445 14.40 34.28 -0.36
N ARG A 446 14.66 33.74 -1.55
CA ARG A 446 13.74 32.84 -2.28
C ARG A 446 13.93 31.41 -1.82
N ALA A 447 12.85 30.65 -1.80
CA ALA A 447 12.88 29.23 -1.49
C ALA A 447 13.70 28.48 -2.55
N LYS A 448 14.61 27.63 -2.08
CA LYS A 448 15.39 26.72 -2.90
C LYS A 448 15.34 25.34 -2.29
N TRP A 449 15.06 24.34 -3.12
CA TRP A 449 15.12 22.94 -2.72
C TRP A 449 16.58 22.54 -2.49
N VAL A 450 16.93 22.02 -1.31
CA VAL A 450 18.34 21.72 -0.97
C VAL A 450 18.64 20.24 -0.84
N GLN A 451 17.70 19.42 -0.38
CA GLN A 451 17.73 17.97 -0.61
C GLN A 451 16.43 17.33 -0.12
N ALA A 452 15.87 16.46 -0.95
CA ALA A 452 14.99 15.41 -0.48
C ALA A 452 15.87 14.27 0.02
N VAL A 453 15.29 13.38 0.82
CA VAL A 453 15.77 12.01 0.85
C VAL A 453 15.81 11.47 -0.58
N VAL A 454 16.99 11.30 -1.15
CA VAL A 454 17.14 10.65 -2.46
C VAL A 454 17.17 9.15 -2.18
N ILE A 455 16.03 8.50 -2.36
CA ILE A 455 15.97 7.04 -2.50
C ILE A 455 16.56 6.72 -3.89
N PRO A 456 17.75 6.12 -3.99
CA PRO A 456 18.39 5.90 -5.29
C PRO A 456 17.59 4.89 -6.11
N GLU A 457 17.45 5.16 -7.42
CA GLU A 457 16.75 4.27 -8.35
C GLU A 457 17.41 2.89 -8.41
N VAL A 458 16.59 1.84 -8.36
CA VAL A 458 17.02 0.46 -8.60
C VAL A 458 16.57 0.11 -10.02
N VAL A 459 17.54 -0.04 -10.93
CA VAL A 459 17.27 -0.47 -12.31
C VAL A 459 16.88 -1.95 -12.28
N GLU A 460 15.67 -2.29 -12.72
CA GLU A 460 15.31 -3.70 -12.98
C GLU A 460 16.27 -4.26 -14.02
N ALA A 461 17.09 -5.25 -13.65
CA ALA A 461 17.66 -6.16 -14.63
C ALA A 461 16.47 -6.90 -15.27
N LYS A 462 16.27 -6.74 -16.58
CA LYS A 462 15.33 -7.59 -17.32
C LYS A 462 15.78 -9.03 -17.09
N ALA A 463 15.00 -9.80 -16.35
CA ALA A 463 15.18 -11.24 -16.30
C ALA A 463 14.88 -11.76 -17.72
N GLU A 464 15.93 -12.09 -18.47
CA GLU A 464 15.77 -12.86 -19.71
C GLU A 464 15.03 -14.14 -19.35
N THR A 465 13.99 -14.45 -20.11
CA THR A 465 13.29 -15.71 -19.92
C THR A 465 14.26 -16.87 -20.20
N PRO A 466 14.13 -18.04 -19.53
CA PRO A 466 14.98 -19.21 -19.85
C PRO A 466 14.90 -19.61 -21.33
N ALA A 467 13.82 -19.21 -22.03
CA ALA A 467 13.64 -19.38 -23.46
C ALA A 467 14.55 -18.47 -24.31
N GLU A 468 14.84 -17.24 -23.86
CA GLU A 468 15.73 -16.30 -24.58
C GLU A 468 17.21 -16.67 -24.42
N ALA A 469 17.61 -17.20 -23.25
CA ALA A 469 18.96 -17.72 -23.02
C ALA A 469 19.26 -18.97 -23.88
N ALA A 470 18.25 -19.78 -24.20
CA ALA A 470 18.40 -20.94 -25.07
C ALA A 470 18.58 -20.57 -26.55
N VAL A 471 18.01 -19.45 -27.01
CA VAL A 471 18.12 -19.00 -28.42
C VAL A 471 19.48 -18.36 -28.71
N GLN A 472 20.15 -17.77 -27.71
CA GLN A 472 21.50 -17.23 -27.88
C GLN A 472 22.62 -18.30 -27.84
N ALA A 473 22.31 -19.52 -27.39
CA ALA A 473 23.27 -20.63 -27.35
C ALA A 473 23.31 -21.47 -28.64
N GLU A 474 22.36 -21.29 -29.56
CA GLU A 474 22.30 -21.99 -30.87
C GLU A 474 22.57 -21.03 -32.04
N ALA A 475 23.75 -20.40 -32.06
CA ALA A 475 24.33 -19.91 -33.31
C ALA A 475 25.24 -21.02 -33.89
N PRO A 476 25.00 -21.51 -35.13
CA PRO A 476 25.79 -22.60 -35.67
C PRO A 476 27.22 -22.14 -36.00
N ALA A 477 28.21 -22.90 -35.53
CA ALA A 477 29.60 -22.73 -35.89
C ALA A 477 29.80 -22.97 -37.40
N GLU A 478 30.29 -21.96 -38.12
CA GLU A 478 30.78 -22.12 -39.49
C GLU A 478 31.99 -23.07 -39.51
N ALA A 479 31.85 -24.18 -40.25
CA ALA A 479 32.93 -25.12 -40.52
C ALA A 479 33.84 -24.58 -41.64
N PRO A 480 35.17 -24.81 -41.57
CA PRO A 480 36.10 -24.31 -42.59
C PRO A 480 36.04 -25.14 -43.87
N ALA A 481 36.10 -24.45 -45.00
CA ALA A 481 36.12 -25.03 -46.35
C ALA A 481 37.37 -25.92 -46.55
N ALA A 482 37.14 -27.15 -47.00
CA ALA A 482 38.17 -28.04 -47.52
C ALA A 482 37.92 -28.28 -49.02
N GLU A 483 38.89 -27.86 -49.84
CA GLU A 483 39.00 -28.18 -51.26
C GLU A 483 39.16 -29.70 -51.45
N ALA A 484 38.42 -30.27 -52.40
CA ALA A 484 38.68 -31.62 -52.88
C ALA A 484 38.44 -31.70 -54.40
N GLU A 485 39.47 -32.17 -55.09
CA GLU A 485 39.64 -32.32 -56.52
C GLU A 485 38.55 -33.14 -57.20
N ALA A 486 38.14 -32.69 -58.38
CA ALA A 486 37.35 -33.47 -59.33
C ALA A 486 38.27 -34.41 -60.14
N THR A 487 37.96 -35.71 -60.14
CA THR A 487 38.41 -36.63 -61.19
C THR A 487 37.23 -37.42 -61.76
N GLU A 488 37.04 -37.23 -63.07
CA GLU A 488 36.46 -38.11 -64.09
C GLU A 488 36.42 -39.62 -63.71
N LYS A 489 35.42 -40.46 -64.06
CA LYS A 489 34.87 -40.80 -65.40
C LYS A 489 33.82 -41.96 -65.27
N PRO A 490 33.28 -42.61 -66.34
CA PRO A 490 31.82 -42.69 -66.58
C PRO A 490 31.26 -44.13 -66.74
N THR A 491 29.95 -44.27 -66.88
CA THR A 491 29.25 -45.31 -67.70
C THR A 491 27.77 -44.89 -67.78
N ALA A 492 27.25 -44.62 -68.99
CA ALA A 492 26.54 -45.54 -69.89
C ALA A 492 25.07 -45.74 -69.49
#